data_AF-A0A817FLY7-F1
#
_entry.id   AF-A0A817FLY7-F1
#
_cell.length_a   1.000
_cell.length_b   1.000
_cell.length_c   1.000
_cell.angle_alpha   90.00
_cell.angle_beta   90.00
_cell.angle_gamma   90.00
#
_symmetry.space_group_name_H-M   'P 1'
#
loop_
_entity.id
_entity.type
_entity.pdbx_description
1 polymer ?
#
loop_
_entity_poly.entity_id
_entity_poly.type
_entity_poly.pdbx_seq_one_letter_code
_entity_poly.pdbx_strand_id
1 'polypeptide(L)'
;MTEIDNEVEIAPKETTFTNSTREIRSRATSIIDIIADSFHTSINSVIPAGIEPIDDDNDDELPLFSIRQIYKNLIIFALNFVLMFTAYGGISVLQSSLNIEGNVGVNSLIVANAFFFVSSIFLTHMLIDIFGLKWTVIICEIGYIFYIIVNIRPLPSLMYISAGLVGLGAAPLWTSQATYISRIARYYAHRKEKEVGVIVSLFFGMFYAIYYTNLIWGNLLSYLVLNQSSQSQKFNCGIHFDPLSKTKTSASNNVNDVTRYVLCGIYAGLGIVSIILLVLVLDQIRLAKPQSVRQSLKKSVELLQSLIQWKHLNQLFLVPLIIWSTIEHAFLVVQFTRWLEDWTEEDFLHLAPSDEFYVWLVRRPNYQNDRIWALSVEDIEEDERLLWAIKDKGESWSGEYFRDIILTQNVIPFLNDEENVIDPDEATFVHDKAPCMRANKIQNLLQDNNVKFWGNDIGPGNSPDLNVAERIGSIFKDEVEKKMLSETGDNRYREDILKVHLTNVLTNLETDTDLFETLLRSYPSRLRAVKNANGRHTHY
;
A
#
# COMPACT_ATOMS: atom_id res chain seq x y z
N MET A 1 -39.17 -43.51 -38.83
CA MET A 1 -39.37 -44.86 -38.24
C MET A 1 -38.24 -45.11 -37.25
N THR A 2 -38.37 -44.76 -35.98
CA THR A 2 -39.46 -44.10 -35.22
C THR A 2 -38.78 -43.32 -34.07
N GLU A 3 -39.00 -42.02 -33.86
CA GLU A 3 -40.18 -41.43 -33.18
C GLU A 3 -40.62 -42.20 -31.93
N ILE A 4 -40.34 -41.66 -30.74
CA ILE A 4 -41.30 -41.51 -29.63
C ILE A 4 -40.90 -40.23 -28.88
N ASP A 5 -41.74 -39.19 -28.93
CA ASP A 5 -41.65 -38.03 -28.05
C ASP A 5 -42.32 -38.31 -26.70
N ASN A 6 -42.00 -37.50 -25.67
CA ASN A 6 -42.80 -37.39 -24.46
C ASN A 6 -42.78 -35.94 -23.96
N GLU A 7 -43.83 -35.19 -24.26
CA GLU A 7 -44.12 -33.92 -23.59
C GLU A 7 -44.67 -34.19 -22.18
N VAL A 8 -44.48 -33.23 -21.27
CA VAL A 8 -45.23 -33.14 -20.01
C VAL A 8 -45.66 -31.69 -19.81
N GLU A 9 -46.96 -31.45 -19.66
CA GLU A 9 -47.56 -30.12 -19.58
C GLU A 9 -47.13 -29.34 -18.33
N ILE A 10 -46.97 -28.01 -18.47
CA ILE A 10 -46.81 -27.09 -17.34
C ILE A 10 -48.12 -26.32 -17.13
N ALA A 11 -48.90 -26.74 -16.13
CA ALA A 11 -50.10 -26.01 -15.73
C ALA A 11 -49.75 -24.70 -14.98
N PRO A 12 -50.37 -23.56 -15.32
CA PRO A 12 -50.13 -22.29 -14.64
C PRO A 12 -50.77 -22.27 -13.24
N LYS A 13 -50.03 -21.75 -12.25
CA LYS A 13 -50.59 -21.44 -10.91
C LYS A 13 -50.84 -19.93 -10.77
N GLU A 14 -52.04 -19.59 -10.32
CA GLU A 14 -52.47 -18.21 -10.10
C GLU A 14 -51.67 -17.51 -8.98
N THR A 15 -51.44 -16.21 -9.12
CA THR A 15 -50.60 -15.40 -8.22
C THR A 15 -51.42 -14.47 -7.33
N THR A 16 -51.92 -15.00 -6.20
CA THR A 16 -52.62 -14.20 -5.17
C THR A 16 -51.65 -13.40 -4.29
N PHE A 17 -51.35 -12.16 -4.71
CA PHE A 17 -50.50 -11.22 -3.99
C PHE A 17 -51.05 -10.83 -2.59
N THR A 18 -50.56 -11.47 -1.52
CA THR A 18 -50.62 -10.91 -0.14
C THR A 18 -49.37 -11.28 0.68
N ASN A 19 -48.91 -10.37 1.55
CA ASN A 19 -47.87 -10.56 2.58
C ASN A 19 -46.40 -10.70 2.12
N SER A 20 -45.91 -9.78 1.29
CA SER A 20 -44.50 -9.65 0.86
C SER A 20 -43.47 -9.70 2.01
N THR A 21 -43.77 -9.14 3.18
CA THR A 21 -42.88 -9.15 4.37
C THR A 21 -42.64 -10.55 4.96
N ARG A 22 -43.50 -11.52 4.63
CA ARG A 22 -43.34 -12.93 5.03
C ARG A 22 -42.54 -13.72 3.98
N GLU A 23 -42.80 -13.47 2.70
CA GLU A 23 -42.03 -14.06 1.59
C GLU A 23 -40.56 -13.67 1.61
N ILE A 24 -40.21 -12.39 1.85
CA ILE A 24 -38.80 -11.96 1.86
C ILE A 24 -38.00 -12.69 2.94
N ARG A 25 -38.59 -12.91 4.13
CA ARG A 25 -37.99 -13.76 5.17
C ARG A 25 -37.87 -15.21 4.74
N SER A 26 -38.91 -15.77 4.10
CA SER A 26 -38.87 -17.14 3.57
C SER A 26 -37.77 -17.31 2.53
N ARG A 27 -37.62 -16.36 1.60
CA ARG A 27 -36.60 -16.39 0.54
C ARG A 27 -35.19 -16.23 1.07
N ALA A 28 -34.96 -15.34 2.03
CA ALA A 28 -33.63 -15.20 2.65
C ALA A 28 -33.21 -16.50 3.36
N THR A 29 -34.14 -17.16 4.07
CA THR A 29 -33.86 -18.47 4.70
C THR A 29 -33.73 -19.58 3.65
N SER A 30 -34.60 -19.64 2.64
CA SER A 30 -34.56 -20.69 1.63
C SER A 30 -33.36 -20.59 0.70
N ILE A 31 -32.85 -19.39 0.41
CA ILE A 31 -31.60 -19.22 -0.36
C ILE A 31 -30.42 -19.81 0.44
N ILE A 32 -30.36 -19.58 1.75
CA ILE A 32 -29.33 -20.19 2.62
C ILE A 32 -29.51 -21.72 2.70
N ASP A 33 -30.74 -22.21 2.84
CA ASP A 33 -31.00 -23.66 2.88
C ASP A 33 -30.66 -24.34 1.53
N ILE A 34 -31.03 -23.74 0.39
CA ILE A 34 -30.69 -24.20 -0.97
C ILE A 34 -29.18 -24.19 -1.21
N ILE A 35 -28.48 -23.13 -0.80
CA ILE A 35 -27.02 -23.05 -0.93
C ILE A 35 -26.37 -24.21 -0.14
N ALA A 36 -26.80 -24.45 1.09
CA ALA A 36 -26.30 -25.56 1.89
C ALA A 36 -26.56 -26.94 1.25
N ASP A 37 -27.75 -27.16 0.66
CA ASP A 37 -28.10 -28.43 0.01
C ASP A 37 -27.40 -28.61 -1.35
N SER A 38 -26.98 -27.52 -2.01
CA SER A 38 -26.29 -27.55 -3.30
C SER A 38 -24.81 -27.93 -3.23
N PHE A 39 -24.18 -27.87 -2.05
CA PHE A 39 -22.76 -28.17 -1.86
C PHE A 39 -22.49 -29.64 -1.45
N HIS A 40 -23.18 -30.59 -2.08
CA HIS A 40 -22.98 -32.03 -1.87
C HIS A 40 -21.66 -32.62 -2.47
N THR A 41 -20.64 -31.78 -2.68
CA THR A 41 -19.25 -32.20 -2.93
C THR A 41 -18.48 -32.31 -1.62
N SER A 42 -17.67 -33.35 -1.42
CA SER A 42 -17.06 -33.68 -0.12
C SER A 42 -15.96 -32.69 0.34
N ILE A 43 -16.31 -31.68 1.14
CA ILE A 43 -15.35 -30.72 1.73
C ILE A 43 -14.72 -31.29 3.02
N ASN A 44 -13.95 -32.37 2.89
CA ASN A 44 -13.13 -32.92 3.98
C ASN A 44 -11.79 -32.19 4.17
N SER A 45 -11.61 -31.01 3.57
CA SER A 45 -10.31 -30.35 3.38
C SER A 45 -10.20 -28.91 3.87
N VAL A 46 -11.26 -28.33 4.47
CA VAL A 46 -11.22 -26.97 5.05
C VAL A 46 -11.81 -26.97 6.46
N ILE A 47 -11.12 -27.68 7.37
CA ILE A 47 -11.36 -27.63 8.82
C ILE A 47 -10.08 -27.15 9.51
N PRO A 48 -10.09 -26.02 10.22
CA PRO A 48 -8.99 -25.67 11.11
C PRO A 48 -8.91 -26.69 12.25
N ALA A 49 -7.80 -27.44 12.36
CA ALA A 49 -7.61 -28.48 13.38
C ALA A 49 -7.26 -27.91 14.78
N GLY A 50 -8.04 -26.91 15.20
CA GLY A 50 -8.13 -26.37 16.56
C GLY A 50 -9.47 -26.66 17.24
N ILE A 51 -10.41 -27.32 16.55
CA ILE A 51 -11.57 -27.94 17.18
C ILE A 51 -11.09 -29.30 17.72
N GLU A 52 -10.72 -29.33 19.01
CA GLU A 52 -10.85 -30.58 19.77
C GLU A 52 -12.33 -31.05 19.68
N PRO A 53 -12.60 -32.38 19.64
CA PRO A 53 -13.87 -32.84 20.15
C PRO A 53 -13.95 -32.39 21.61
N ILE A 54 -14.76 -31.37 21.89
CA ILE A 54 -15.25 -31.11 23.25
C ILE A 54 -16.05 -32.36 23.60
N ASP A 55 -15.63 -33.04 24.66
CA ASP A 55 -15.81 -34.48 24.85
C ASP A 55 -17.17 -35.02 24.38
N ASP A 56 -17.14 -36.05 23.51
CA ASP A 56 -18.28 -36.95 23.29
C ASP A 56 -18.50 -37.78 24.57
N ASP A 57 -18.97 -37.11 25.63
CA ASP A 57 -19.73 -37.68 26.75
C ASP A 57 -20.15 -36.55 27.73
N ASN A 58 -21.46 -36.26 27.76
CA ASN A 58 -22.17 -35.37 28.70
C ASN A 58 -22.03 -33.84 28.52
N ASP A 59 -22.82 -33.27 27.59
CA ASP A 59 -23.75 -32.20 27.97
C ASP A 59 -24.90 -32.06 26.94
N ASP A 60 -26.14 -32.35 27.37
CA ASP A 60 -27.37 -31.99 26.64
C ASP A 60 -27.60 -30.46 26.74
N GLU A 61 -26.70 -29.66 26.16
CA GLU A 61 -26.87 -28.21 26.01
C GLU A 61 -27.98 -27.89 24.99
N LEU A 62 -29.23 -28.07 25.41
CA LEU A 62 -30.46 -27.69 24.70
C LEU A 62 -30.28 -26.30 24.06
N PRO A 63 -30.59 -26.12 22.76
CA PRO A 63 -30.13 -24.97 21.99
C PRO A 63 -30.71 -23.65 22.53
N LEU A 64 -29.90 -22.96 23.33
CA LEU A 64 -30.26 -21.81 24.19
C LEU A 64 -30.94 -20.64 23.47
N PHE A 65 -30.70 -20.49 22.17
CA PHE A 65 -31.15 -19.36 21.38
C PHE A 65 -32.11 -19.79 20.27
N SER A 66 -33.13 -18.96 20.00
CA SER A 66 -33.93 -19.08 18.78
C SER A 66 -33.10 -18.71 17.53
N ILE A 67 -33.51 -19.18 16.35
CA ILE A 67 -32.83 -18.86 15.07
C ILE A 67 -32.69 -17.34 14.87
N ARG A 68 -33.66 -16.53 15.32
CA ARG A 68 -33.57 -15.06 15.27
C ARG A 68 -32.49 -14.49 16.19
N GLN A 69 -32.35 -15.03 17.40
CA GLN A 69 -31.27 -14.64 18.32
C GLN A 69 -29.91 -15.08 17.80
N ILE A 70 -29.80 -16.26 17.20
CA ILE A 70 -28.57 -16.74 16.57
C ILE A 70 -28.08 -15.75 15.50
N TYR A 71 -28.93 -15.39 14.53
CA TYR A 71 -28.55 -14.39 13.51
C TYR A 71 -28.34 -12.98 14.09
N LYS A 72 -29.14 -12.54 15.08
CA LYS A 72 -28.91 -11.28 15.81
C LYS A 72 -27.50 -11.26 16.40
N ASN A 73 -27.13 -12.29 17.17
CA ASN A 73 -25.85 -12.37 17.86
C ASN A 73 -24.69 -12.44 16.86
N LEU A 74 -24.79 -13.22 15.79
CA LEU A 74 -23.78 -13.24 14.72
C LEU A 74 -23.52 -11.85 14.12
N ILE A 75 -24.59 -11.15 13.73
CA ILE A 75 -24.48 -9.82 13.08
C ILE A 75 -23.97 -8.77 14.08
N ILE A 76 -24.49 -8.75 15.31
CA ILE A 76 -24.07 -7.82 16.37
C ILE A 76 -22.58 -8.01 16.72
N PHE A 77 -22.13 -9.26 16.78
CA PHE A 77 -20.74 -9.60 17.08
C PHE A 77 -19.80 -9.28 15.92
N ALA A 78 -20.23 -9.50 14.67
CA ALA A 78 -19.50 -9.07 13.48
C ALA A 78 -19.39 -7.53 13.40
N LEU A 79 -20.47 -6.80 13.67
CA LEU A 79 -20.47 -5.32 13.67
C LEU A 79 -19.61 -4.72 14.80
N ASN A 80 -19.59 -5.35 15.98
CA ASN A 80 -18.65 -5.03 17.05
C ASN A 80 -17.19 -5.18 16.58
N PHE A 81 -16.84 -6.33 16.00
CA PHE A 81 -15.49 -6.53 15.45
C PHE A 81 -15.18 -5.54 14.31
N VAL A 82 -16.15 -5.16 13.46
CA VAL A 82 -15.94 -4.08 12.47
C VAL A 82 -15.62 -2.75 13.17
N LEU A 83 -16.42 -2.32 14.14
CA LEU A 83 -16.22 -1.03 14.83
C LEU A 83 -14.88 -0.97 15.56
N MET A 84 -14.53 -2.01 16.32
CA MET A 84 -13.28 -2.04 17.08
C MET A 84 -12.05 -2.14 16.18
N PHE A 85 -12.05 -3.00 15.17
CA PHE A 85 -10.88 -3.14 14.28
C PHE A 85 -10.81 -2.05 13.20
N THR A 86 -11.90 -1.32 12.91
CA THR A 86 -11.83 -0.03 12.20
C THR A 86 -10.98 0.97 12.99
N ALA A 87 -11.24 1.05 14.31
CA ALA A 87 -10.54 1.98 15.20
C ALA A 87 -9.09 1.57 15.49
N TYR A 88 -8.86 0.30 15.82
CA TYR A 88 -7.52 -0.23 16.07
C TYR A 88 -6.69 -0.34 14.78
N GLY A 89 -7.25 -0.92 13.71
CA GLY A 89 -6.54 -1.10 12.44
C GLY A 89 -6.08 0.23 11.84
N GLY A 90 -6.96 1.24 11.81
CA GLY A 90 -6.62 2.59 11.35
C GLY A 90 -5.45 3.20 12.14
N ILE A 91 -5.48 3.13 13.48
CA ILE A 91 -4.39 3.69 14.30
C ILE A 91 -3.11 2.83 14.28
N SER A 92 -3.22 1.51 14.04
CA SER A 92 -2.09 0.58 13.93
C SER A 92 -1.29 0.79 12.64
N VAL A 93 -1.96 0.94 11.49
CA VAL A 93 -1.30 1.22 10.20
C VAL A 93 -0.52 2.53 10.26
N LEU A 94 -1.05 3.54 10.96
CA LEU A 94 -0.44 4.85 11.10
C LEU A 94 0.69 4.93 12.15
N GLN A 95 1.05 3.86 12.86
CA GLN A 95 2.06 3.92 13.94
C GLN A 95 3.44 4.39 13.48
N SER A 96 3.87 4.01 12.28
CA SER A 96 5.16 4.46 11.71
C SER A 96 5.15 5.92 11.24
N SER A 97 4.02 6.62 11.34
CA SER A 97 3.83 8.00 10.84
C SER A 97 3.34 8.96 11.94
N LEU A 98 2.55 8.49 12.90
CA LEU A 98 2.09 9.30 14.05
C LEU A 98 3.07 9.31 15.23
N ASN A 99 3.98 8.33 15.32
CA ASN A 99 4.82 8.08 16.49
C ASN A 99 6.28 7.78 16.07
N ILE A 100 6.82 8.64 15.20
CA ILE A 100 8.17 8.53 14.62
C ILE A 100 9.26 8.75 15.68
N GLU A 101 9.08 9.73 16.57
CA GLU A 101 10.05 10.06 17.61
C GLU A 101 10.41 8.82 18.47
N GLY A 102 11.71 8.50 18.52
CA GLY A 102 12.22 7.32 19.24
C GLY A 102 11.74 5.96 18.72
N ASN A 103 11.15 5.90 17.52
CA ASN A 103 10.46 4.73 16.96
C ASN A 103 9.35 4.16 17.87
N VAL A 104 8.76 4.99 18.74
CA VAL A 104 7.81 4.56 19.79
C VAL A 104 6.61 3.81 19.21
N GLY A 105 6.10 4.21 18.05
CA GLY A 105 4.98 3.53 17.40
C GLY A 105 5.31 2.10 17.01
N VAL A 106 6.38 1.91 16.24
CA VAL A 106 6.85 0.59 15.78
C VAL A 106 7.25 -0.29 16.97
N ASN A 107 7.97 0.26 17.95
CA ASN A 107 8.32 -0.44 19.19
C ASN A 107 7.07 -0.89 19.97
N SER A 108 6.00 -0.09 20.00
CA SER A 108 4.73 -0.49 20.63
C SER A 108 4.08 -1.68 19.91
N LEU A 109 4.13 -1.74 18.58
CA LEU A 109 3.63 -2.90 17.82
C LEU A 109 4.45 -4.17 18.09
N ILE A 110 5.78 -4.05 18.25
CA ILE A 110 6.64 -5.17 18.65
C ILE A 110 6.24 -5.69 20.05
N VAL A 111 6.02 -4.78 21.01
CA VAL A 111 5.54 -5.12 22.35
C VAL A 111 4.17 -5.82 22.30
N ALA A 112 3.21 -5.30 21.54
CA ALA A 112 1.89 -5.94 21.41
C ALA A 112 1.99 -7.38 20.86
N ASN A 113 2.80 -7.62 19.84
CA ASN A 113 3.00 -8.96 19.28
C ASN A 113 3.72 -9.92 20.26
N ALA A 114 4.71 -9.43 21.00
CA ALA A 114 5.40 -10.24 22.02
C ALA A 114 4.45 -10.66 23.15
N PHE A 115 3.59 -9.75 23.63
CA PHE A 115 2.59 -10.08 24.65
C PHE A 115 1.44 -10.93 24.12
N PHE A 116 1.09 -10.83 22.82
CA PHE A 116 0.13 -11.73 22.15
C PHE A 116 0.64 -13.19 22.13
N PHE A 117 1.92 -13.41 21.84
CA PHE A 117 2.55 -14.73 21.93
C PHE A 117 2.53 -15.32 23.36
N VAL A 118 2.77 -14.50 24.39
CA VAL A 118 2.64 -14.95 25.80
C VAL A 118 1.18 -15.26 26.15
N SER A 119 0.23 -14.49 25.62
CA SER A 119 -1.20 -14.62 25.90
C SER A 119 -1.85 -15.86 25.29
N SER A 120 -1.47 -16.23 24.06
CA SER A 120 -1.96 -17.44 23.39
C SER A 120 -1.58 -18.71 24.13
N ILE A 121 -0.40 -18.74 24.76
CA ILE A 121 0.03 -19.86 25.59
C ILE A 121 -0.72 -19.89 26.93
N PHE A 122 -0.66 -18.84 27.74
CA PHE A 122 -1.02 -18.91 29.16
C PHE A 122 -2.36 -18.27 29.56
N LEU A 123 -2.76 -17.19 28.88
CA LEU A 123 -3.83 -16.31 29.39
C LEU A 123 -5.21 -16.66 28.81
N THR A 124 -5.22 -17.22 27.60
CA THR A 124 -6.41 -17.46 26.77
C THR A 124 -7.47 -18.29 27.48
N HIS A 125 -7.15 -19.53 27.90
CA HIS A 125 -8.10 -20.39 28.62
C HIS A 125 -8.48 -19.80 29.97
N MET A 126 -7.51 -19.26 30.73
CA MET A 126 -7.73 -18.69 32.06
C MET A 126 -8.79 -17.56 32.04
N LEU A 127 -8.71 -16.62 31.10
CA LEU A 127 -9.67 -15.50 31.05
C LEU A 127 -11.06 -15.97 30.56
N ILE A 128 -11.11 -16.93 29.66
CA ILE A 128 -12.37 -17.52 29.18
C ILE A 128 -13.09 -18.28 30.30
N ASP A 129 -12.36 -19.04 31.13
CA ASP A 129 -12.93 -19.80 32.25
C ASP A 129 -13.41 -18.90 33.41
N ILE A 130 -12.72 -17.78 33.66
CA ILE A 130 -13.09 -16.82 34.73
C ILE A 130 -14.28 -15.95 34.31
N PHE A 131 -14.24 -15.35 33.13
CA PHE A 131 -15.18 -14.29 32.72
C PHE A 131 -16.27 -14.77 31.75
N GLY A 132 -16.01 -15.84 31.00
CA GLY A 132 -16.86 -16.31 29.92
C GLY A 132 -16.74 -15.44 28.66
N LEU A 133 -17.06 -16.04 27.51
CA LEU A 133 -16.81 -15.51 26.16
C LEU A 133 -17.15 -14.01 25.98
N LYS A 134 -18.37 -13.59 26.38
CA LYS A 134 -18.83 -12.21 26.22
C LYS A 134 -17.97 -11.20 27.01
N TRP A 135 -17.72 -11.48 28.28
CA TRP A 135 -16.99 -10.56 29.16
C TRP A 135 -15.50 -10.58 28.90
N THR A 136 -14.95 -11.71 28.44
CA THR A 136 -13.56 -11.80 27.97
C THR A 136 -13.31 -10.82 26.83
N VAL A 137 -14.15 -10.82 25.78
CA VAL A 137 -14.04 -9.86 24.67
C VAL A 137 -14.12 -8.41 25.17
N ILE A 138 -15.13 -8.08 25.99
CA ILE A 138 -15.31 -6.71 26.53
C ILE A 138 -14.10 -6.24 27.34
N ILE A 139 -13.53 -7.09 28.20
CA ILE A 139 -12.35 -6.75 29.01
C ILE A 139 -11.13 -6.51 28.13
N CYS A 140 -10.94 -7.34 27.09
CA CYS A 140 -9.86 -7.14 26.12
C CYS A 140 -10.06 -5.85 25.31
N GLU A 141 -11.28 -5.56 24.84
CA GLU A 141 -11.64 -4.35 24.10
C GLU A 141 -11.34 -3.05 24.87
N ILE A 142 -11.45 -3.04 26.20
CA ILE A 142 -11.04 -1.88 27.03
C ILE A 142 -9.54 -1.60 26.87
N GLY A 143 -8.70 -2.63 26.71
CA GLY A 143 -7.27 -2.50 26.42
C GLY A 143 -6.99 -1.86 25.05
N TYR A 144 -7.76 -2.23 24.04
CA TYR A 144 -7.70 -1.61 22.69
C TYR A 144 -8.07 -0.12 22.74
N ILE A 145 -9.17 0.23 23.42
CA ILE A 145 -9.57 1.64 23.62
C ILE A 145 -8.49 2.41 24.40
N PHE A 146 -7.89 1.80 25.43
CA PHE A 146 -6.83 2.45 26.19
C PHE A 146 -5.59 2.73 25.31
N TYR A 147 -5.17 1.81 24.45
CA TYR A 147 -4.10 2.06 23.47
C TYR A 147 -4.45 3.21 22.49
N ILE A 148 -5.69 3.26 21.98
CA ILE A 148 -6.17 4.36 21.12
C ILE A 148 -6.15 5.70 21.87
N ILE A 149 -6.57 5.75 23.14
CA ILE A 149 -6.53 6.96 23.97
C ILE A 149 -5.09 7.39 24.28
N VAL A 150 -4.17 6.46 24.54
CA VAL A 150 -2.75 6.78 24.79
C VAL A 150 -2.07 7.38 23.54
N ASN A 151 -2.53 7.04 22.33
CA ASN A 151 -2.06 7.69 21.10
C ASN A 151 -2.42 9.18 21.00
N ILE A 152 -3.32 9.73 21.84
CA ILE A 152 -3.54 11.18 21.96
C ILE A 152 -2.27 11.88 22.46
N ARG A 153 -1.50 11.24 23.37
CA ARG A 153 -0.23 11.76 23.89
C ARG A 153 0.78 10.61 24.09
N PRO A 154 1.64 10.31 23.10
CA PRO A 154 2.39 9.05 23.00
C PRO A 154 3.62 8.99 23.91
N LEU A 155 3.42 9.07 25.23
CA LEU A 155 4.50 8.86 26.20
C LEU A 155 5.05 7.42 26.06
N PRO A 156 6.37 7.20 25.84
CA PRO A 156 6.91 5.90 25.47
C PRO A 156 6.54 4.77 26.43
N SER A 157 6.67 5.00 27.74
CA SER A 157 6.30 4.05 28.79
C SER A 157 4.80 3.70 28.76
N LEU A 158 3.94 4.68 28.52
CA LEU A 158 2.50 4.50 28.48
C LEU A 158 2.05 3.77 27.20
N MET A 159 2.68 4.06 26.06
CA MET A 159 2.51 3.35 24.80
C MET A 159 2.91 1.87 24.92
N TYR A 160 4.02 1.56 25.59
CA TYR A 160 4.45 0.17 25.78
C TYR A 160 3.56 -0.58 26.78
N ILE A 161 3.08 0.07 27.84
CA ILE A 161 2.11 -0.52 28.78
C ILE A 161 0.77 -0.83 28.08
N SER A 162 0.22 0.13 27.33
CA SER A 162 -1.06 -0.06 26.64
C SER A 162 -0.96 -1.07 25.48
N ALA A 163 0.16 -1.09 24.76
CA ALA A 163 0.45 -2.15 23.78
C ALA A 163 0.57 -3.54 24.43
N GLY A 164 1.20 -3.64 25.60
CA GLY A 164 1.25 -4.88 26.39
C GLY A 164 -0.14 -5.38 26.77
N LEU A 165 -1.05 -4.48 27.16
CA LEU A 165 -2.45 -4.81 27.45
C LEU A 165 -3.22 -5.27 26.20
N VAL A 166 -3.00 -4.64 25.03
CA VAL A 166 -3.54 -5.09 23.75
C VAL A 166 -3.05 -6.49 23.40
N GLY A 167 -1.74 -6.75 23.50
CA GLY A 167 -1.16 -8.08 23.28
C GLY A 167 -1.74 -9.14 24.22
N LEU A 168 -1.81 -8.83 25.52
CA LEU A 168 -2.45 -9.71 26.50
C LEU A 168 -3.94 -9.96 26.20
N GLY A 169 -4.67 -8.99 25.65
CA GLY A 169 -6.06 -9.15 25.26
C GLY A 169 -6.29 -9.93 23.95
N ALA A 170 -5.36 -9.88 23.00
CA ALA A 170 -5.57 -10.34 21.63
C ALA A 170 -5.97 -11.83 21.51
N ALA A 171 -5.23 -12.75 22.13
CA ALA A 171 -5.54 -14.18 22.05
C ALA A 171 -6.88 -14.56 22.74
N PRO A 172 -7.14 -14.16 24.01
CA PRO A 172 -8.44 -14.37 24.64
C PRO A 172 -9.62 -13.82 23.84
N LEU A 173 -9.47 -12.66 23.20
CA LEU A 173 -10.49 -12.03 22.37
C LEU A 173 -10.78 -12.86 21.10
N TRP A 174 -9.75 -13.27 20.35
CA TRP A 174 -9.93 -14.07 19.14
C TRP A 174 -10.42 -15.50 19.42
N THR A 175 -9.92 -16.17 20.47
CA THR A 175 -10.43 -17.49 20.88
C THR A 175 -11.87 -17.40 21.39
N SER A 176 -12.22 -16.35 22.16
CA SER A 176 -13.61 -16.11 22.57
C SER A 176 -14.52 -15.93 21.36
N GLN A 177 -14.05 -15.20 20.34
CA GLN A 177 -14.79 -14.99 19.09
C GLN A 177 -15.04 -16.30 18.35
N ALA A 178 -14.00 -17.10 18.13
CA ALA A 178 -14.10 -18.35 17.41
C ALA A 178 -15.00 -19.36 18.12
N THR A 179 -14.89 -19.46 19.45
CA THR A 179 -15.74 -20.33 20.27
C THR A 179 -17.19 -19.85 20.32
N TYR A 180 -17.46 -18.55 20.41
CA TYR A 180 -18.83 -18.01 20.42
C TYR A 180 -19.55 -18.31 19.10
N ILE A 181 -18.89 -18.05 17.96
CA ILE A 181 -19.45 -18.32 16.63
C ILE A 181 -19.66 -19.82 16.42
N SER A 182 -18.68 -20.66 16.79
CA SER A 182 -18.80 -22.12 16.71
C SER A 182 -19.98 -22.66 17.54
N ARG A 183 -20.23 -22.12 18.74
CA ARG A 183 -21.38 -22.51 19.58
C ARG A 183 -22.73 -22.07 18.96
N ILE A 184 -22.89 -20.83 18.51
CA ILE A 184 -24.16 -20.41 17.89
C ILE A 184 -24.43 -21.12 16.55
N ALA A 185 -23.37 -21.48 15.80
CA ALA A 185 -23.47 -22.30 14.61
C ALA A 185 -23.91 -23.73 14.93
N ARG A 186 -23.38 -24.36 15.98
CA ARG A 186 -23.86 -25.67 16.48
C ARG A 186 -25.33 -25.62 16.92
N TYR A 187 -25.75 -24.59 17.66
CA TYR A 187 -27.17 -24.42 18.01
C TYR A 187 -28.07 -24.20 16.77
N TYR A 188 -27.56 -23.61 15.68
CA TYR A 188 -28.28 -23.52 14.41
C TYR A 188 -28.39 -24.88 13.73
N ALA A 189 -27.26 -25.57 13.56
CA ALA A 189 -27.14 -26.88 12.93
C ALA A 189 -28.10 -27.90 13.57
N HIS A 190 -28.08 -28.01 14.89
CA HIS A 190 -28.98 -28.88 15.65
C HIS A 190 -30.45 -28.46 15.51
N ARG A 191 -30.79 -27.17 15.54
CA ARG A 191 -32.17 -26.66 15.31
C ARG A 191 -32.67 -26.80 13.87
N LYS A 192 -31.81 -27.15 12.92
CA LYS A 192 -32.10 -27.29 11.49
C LYS A 192 -31.82 -28.69 10.94
N GLU A 193 -31.38 -29.62 11.79
CA GLU A 193 -30.98 -30.98 11.41
C GLU A 193 -29.95 -31.01 10.26
N LYS A 194 -29.06 -30.00 10.21
CA LYS A 194 -27.99 -29.87 9.20
C LYS A 194 -26.62 -30.20 9.78
N GLU A 195 -25.69 -30.58 8.90
CA GLU A 195 -24.33 -30.96 9.28
C GLU A 195 -23.58 -29.81 9.98
N VAL A 196 -22.98 -30.11 11.13
CA VAL A 196 -22.29 -29.11 11.98
C VAL A 196 -21.11 -28.45 11.25
N GLY A 197 -20.32 -29.21 10.48
CA GLY A 197 -19.14 -28.70 9.76
C GLY A 197 -19.51 -27.60 8.77
N VAL A 198 -20.43 -27.91 7.85
CA VAL A 198 -20.96 -26.97 6.85
C VAL A 198 -21.51 -25.70 7.48
N ILE A 199 -22.31 -25.81 8.55
CA ILE A 199 -22.90 -24.64 9.22
C ILE A 199 -21.85 -23.80 9.96
N VAL A 200 -20.86 -24.41 10.61
CA VAL A 200 -19.76 -23.68 11.26
C VAL A 200 -18.95 -22.88 10.24
N SER A 201 -18.57 -23.50 9.11
CA SER A 201 -17.84 -22.83 8.04
C SER A 201 -18.66 -21.69 7.41
N LEU A 202 -19.95 -21.88 7.19
CA LEU A 202 -20.86 -20.83 6.69
C LEU A 202 -20.96 -19.65 7.67
N PHE A 203 -21.04 -19.91 8.98
CA PHE A 203 -21.10 -18.87 10.00
C PHE A 203 -19.80 -18.06 10.12
N PHE A 204 -18.64 -18.72 10.02
CA PHE A 204 -17.36 -18.02 9.92
C PHE A 204 -17.25 -17.20 8.62
N GLY A 205 -17.70 -17.74 7.48
CA GLY A 205 -17.75 -17.01 6.22
C GLY A 205 -18.59 -15.72 6.30
N MET A 206 -19.79 -15.81 6.88
CA MET A 206 -20.66 -14.64 7.12
C MET A 206 -20.01 -13.62 8.07
N PHE A 207 -19.34 -14.07 9.14
CA PHE A 207 -18.62 -13.16 10.04
C PHE A 207 -17.46 -12.47 9.33
N TYR A 208 -16.58 -13.22 8.65
CA TYR A 208 -15.38 -12.65 8.03
C TYR A 208 -15.71 -11.72 6.87
N ALA A 209 -16.74 -12.03 6.07
CA ALA A 209 -17.22 -11.14 5.01
C ALA A 209 -17.71 -9.77 5.53
N ILE A 210 -18.33 -9.73 6.72
CA ILE A 210 -18.69 -8.46 7.39
C ILE A 210 -17.44 -7.82 8.01
N TYR A 211 -16.66 -8.59 8.77
CA TYR A 211 -15.47 -8.12 9.49
C TYR A 211 -14.47 -7.40 8.59
N TYR A 212 -14.08 -7.97 7.45
CA TYR A 212 -13.02 -7.41 6.61
C TYR A 212 -13.36 -6.03 6.00
N THR A 213 -14.63 -5.59 6.05
CA THR A 213 -14.99 -4.21 5.72
C THR A 213 -14.33 -3.17 6.63
N ASN A 214 -13.84 -3.56 7.82
CA ASN A 214 -13.11 -2.68 8.74
C ASN A 214 -11.91 -1.97 8.09
N LEU A 215 -11.23 -2.63 7.14
CA LEU A 215 -10.08 -2.06 6.43
C LEU A 215 -10.49 -0.89 5.53
N ILE A 216 -11.68 -0.97 4.93
CA ILE A 216 -12.25 0.10 4.09
C ILE A 216 -12.58 1.31 4.96
N TRP A 217 -13.28 1.09 6.08
CA TRP A 217 -13.70 2.18 6.98
C TRP A 217 -12.51 2.82 7.70
N GLY A 218 -11.53 2.03 8.13
CA GLY A 218 -10.32 2.51 8.80
C GLY A 218 -9.50 3.43 7.91
N ASN A 219 -9.20 2.98 6.69
CA ASN A 219 -8.44 3.74 5.70
C ASN A 219 -9.20 4.98 5.19
N LEU A 220 -10.52 4.86 4.97
CA LEU A 220 -11.37 6.01 4.60
C LEU A 220 -11.36 7.09 5.68
N LEU A 221 -11.43 6.71 6.97
CA LEU A 221 -11.35 7.69 8.05
C LEU A 221 -9.96 8.33 8.13
N SER A 222 -8.88 7.55 8.01
CA SER A 222 -7.51 8.08 7.96
C SER A 222 -7.36 9.12 6.84
N TYR A 223 -7.81 8.81 5.63
CA TYR A 223 -7.76 9.71 4.48
C TYR A 223 -8.53 11.02 4.73
N LEU A 224 -9.81 10.92 5.15
CA LEU A 224 -10.68 12.08 5.38
C LEU A 224 -10.21 13.00 6.52
N VAL A 225 -9.50 12.48 7.52
CA VAL A 225 -9.03 13.26 8.67
C VAL A 225 -7.61 13.78 8.48
N LEU A 226 -6.71 13.00 7.90
CA LEU A 226 -5.32 13.43 7.67
C LEU A 226 -5.19 14.40 6.50
N ASN A 227 -6.09 14.34 5.51
CA ASN A 227 -6.17 15.24 4.36
C ASN A 227 -4.78 15.54 3.73
N GLN A 228 -4.03 14.47 3.46
CA GLN A 228 -2.64 14.57 3.04
C GLN A 228 -2.55 15.17 1.63
N SER A 229 -1.95 16.36 1.53
CA SER A 229 -1.24 16.78 0.32
C SER A 229 -0.15 15.76 0.03
N SER A 230 0.00 15.35 -1.23
CA SER A 230 1.03 14.40 -1.66
C SER A 230 2.42 14.88 -1.22
N GLN A 231 3.04 14.15 -0.28
CA GLN A 231 4.48 14.27 -0.05
C GLN A 231 5.18 13.26 -0.95
N SER A 232 6.09 13.76 -1.76
CA SER A 232 6.88 13.05 -2.76
C SER A 232 7.86 12.04 -2.15
N GLN A 233 8.40 11.21 -3.02
CA GLN A 233 9.58 10.35 -2.85
C GLN A 233 9.64 9.33 -1.70
N LYS A 234 9.81 8.07 -2.12
CA LYS A 234 10.76 7.14 -1.49
C LYS A 234 11.54 6.45 -2.58
N PHE A 235 12.83 6.77 -2.74
CA PHE A 235 13.77 6.08 -3.64
C PHE A 235 14.16 4.67 -3.16
N ASN A 236 13.20 3.96 -2.57
CA ASN A 236 13.33 2.68 -1.92
C ASN A 236 11.97 1.98 -2.03
N CYS A 237 11.75 1.30 -3.15
CA CYS A 237 10.42 0.90 -3.62
C CYS A 237 10.45 -0.42 -4.42
N GLY A 238 9.27 -0.99 -4.66
CA GLY A 238 9.08 -2.13 -5.57
C GLY A 238 9.96 -3.34 -5.24
N ILE A 239 10.60 -3.91 -6.27
CA ILE A 239 11.52 -5.06 -6.14
C ILE A 239 12.90 -4.66 -5.59
N HIS A 240 13.22 -3.37 -5.58
CA HIS A 240 14.48 -2.80 -5.09
C HIS A 240 14.38 -2.28 -3.65
N PHE A 241 13.36 -2.70 -2.90
CA PHE A 241 13.15 -2.26 -1.53
C PHE A 241 14.21 -2.82 -0.56
N ASP A 242 15.16 -1.97 -0.14
CA ASP A 242 16.10 -2.25 0.94
C ASP A 242 15.55 -1.76 2.29
N PRO A 243 15.16 -2.65 3.22
CA PRO A 243 14.70 -2.25 4.55
C PRO A 243 15.79 -1.61 5.43
N LEU A 244 17.05 -1.57 5.01
CA LEU A 244 18.18 -0.99 5.74
C LEU A 244 18.65 0.37 5.20
N SER A 245 18.04 0.89 4.13
CA SER A 245 18.48 2.14 3.49
C SER A 245 18.42 3.31 4.48
N LYS A 246 19.55 3.97 4.74
CA LYS A 246 19.62 5.13 5.65
C LYS A 246 19.28 6.46 4.95
N THR A 247 18.31 6.44 4.03
CA THR A 247 17.70 7.68 3.52
C THR A 247 17.27 8.53 4.70
N LYS A 248 17.85 9.73 4.84
CA LYS A 248 17.40 10.71 5.82
C LYS A 248 16.01 11.16 5.39
N THR A 249 14.95 10.52 5.88
CA THR A 249 13.61 11.11 5.76
C THR A 249 13.61 12.40 6.55
N SER A 250 13.81 13.52 5.86
CA SER A 250 13.51 14.88 6.34
C SER A 250 12.19 14.82 7.07
N ALA A 251 12.17 15.27 8.33
CA ALA A 251 11.15 14.85 9.29
C ALA A 251 9.74 15.27 8.85
N SER A 252 9.03 14.33 8.22
CA SER A 252 7.68 14.54 7.67
C SER A 252 6.79 15.17 8.75
N ASN A 253 6.15 16.27 8.37
CA ASN A 253 5.52 17.23 9.27
C ASN A 253 4.75 16.55 10.40
N ASN A 254 5.25 16.71 11.64
CA ASN A 254 4.67 16.12 12.85
C ASN A 254 3.15 16.44 12.87
N VAL A 255 2.32 15.40 12.75
CA VAL A 255 0.88 15.57 12.47
C VAL A 255 0.23 16.46 13.52
N ASN A 256 -0.32 17.60 13.07
CA ASN A 256 -0.91 18.64 13.89
C ASN A 256 -1.75 18.05 15.04
N ASP A 257 -1.47 18.48 16.28
CA ASP A 257 -2.16 18.03 17.50
C ASP A 257 -3.70 18.05 17.34
N VAL A 258 -4.26 19.03 16.65
CA VAL A 258 -5.71 19.10 16.38
C VAL A 258 -6.17 17.90 15.55
N THR A 259 -5.49 17.61 14.44
CA THR A 259 -5.76 16.45 13.57
C THR A 259 -5.57 15.14 14.33
N ARG A 260 -4.50 15.06 15.14
CA ARG A 260 -4.21 13.91 16.02
C ARG A 260 -5.34 13.66 17.02
N TYR A 261 -5.84 14.69 17.68
CA TYR A 261 -6.91 14.59 18.68
C TYR A 261 -8.26 14.24 18.04
N VAL A 262 -8.57 14.79 16.86
CA VAL A 262 -9.76 14.43 16.08
C VAL A 262 -9.71 12.95 15.68
N LEU A 263 -8.60 12.49 15.10
CA LEU A 263 -8.44 11.11 14.65
C LEU A 263 -8.55 10.10 15.81
N CYS A 264 -7.77 10.30 16.87
CA CYS A 264 -7.80 9.42 18.05
C CYS A 264 -9.15 9.50 18.78
N GLY A 265 -9.80 10.66 18.80
CA GLY A 265 -11.11 10.87 19.41
C GLY A 265 -12.23 10.11 18.68
N ILE A 266 -12.24 10.13 17.34
CA ILE A 266 -13.22 9.35 16.56
C ILE A 266 -12.99 7.86 16.75
N TYR A 267 -11.74 7.38 16.68
CA TYR A 267 -11.42 5.97 16.91
C TYR A 267 -11.78 5.50 18.34
N ALA A 268 -11.49 6.30 19.37
CA ALA A 268 -11.92 6.00 20.74
C ALA A 268 -13.45 5.95 20.86
N GLY A 269 -14.16 6.88 20.21
CA GLY A 269 -15.62 6.90 20.14
C GLY A 269 -16.21 5.64 19.49
N LEU A 270 -15.66 5.20 18.35
CA LEU A 270 -16.06 3.96 17.69
C LEU A 270 -15.84 2.73 18.59
N GLY A 271 -14.70 2.65 19.27
CA GLY A 271 -14.42 1.58 20.25
C GLY A 271 -15.40 1.57 21.43
N ILE A 272 -15.73 2.74 21.98
CA ILE A 272 -16.72 2.87 23.08
C ILE A 272 -18.12 2.42 22.62
N VAL A 273 -18.55 2.83 21.42
CA VAL A 273 -19.81 2.36 20.82
C VAL A 273 -19.78 0.84 20.60
N SER A 274 -18.64 0.28 20.22
CA SER A 274 -18.43 -1.17 20.07
C SER A 274 -18.70 -1.94 21.37
N ILE A 275 -18.14 -1.48 22.49
CA ILE A 275 -18.38 -2.10 23.82
C ILE A 275 -19.85 -1.96 24.23
N ILE A 276 -20.46 -0.78 24.04
CA ILE A 276 -21.87 -0.54 24.40
C ILE A 276 -22.78 -1.51 23.61
N LEU A 277 -22.49 -1.74 22.33
CA LEU A 277 -23.19 -2.68 21.47
C LEU A 277 -23.13 -4.12 22.03
N LEU A 278 -21.95 -4.59 22.46
CA LEU A 278 -21.83 -5.91 23.10
C LEU A 278 -22.55 -5.98 24.43
N VAL A 279 -22.31 -5.03 25.34
CA VAL A 279 -22.86 -5.01 26.69
C VAL A 279 -24.38 -5.11 26.63
N LEU A 280 -25.03 -4.28 25.81
CA LEU A 280 -26.49 -4.18 25.75
C LEU A 280 -27.15 -5.24 24.85
N VAL A 281 -26.54 -5.66 23.73
CA VAL A 281 -27.27 -6.39 22.67
C VAL A 281 -26.83 -7.85 22.47
N LEU A 282 -25.58 -8.21 22.78
CA LEU A 282 -25.11 -9.60 22.61
C LEU A 282 -25.63 -10.51 23.74
N ASP A 283 -26.27 -11.63 23.39
CA ASP A 283 -26.70 -12.61 24.40
C ASP A 283 -25.49 -13.38 24.96
N GLN A 284 -25.42 -13.56 26.27
CA GLN A 284 -24.33 -14.31 26.91
C GLN A 284 -24.56 -15.82 26.79
N ILE A 285 -23.61 -16.52 26.18
CA ILE A 285 -23.46 -17.97 26.34
C ILE A 285 -22.81 -18.22 27.71
N ARG A 286 -23.41 -19.10 28.51
CA ARG A 286 -22.77 -19.64 29.72
C ARG A 286 -21.96 -20.87 29.31
N LEU A 287 -20.72 -20.96 29.79
CA LEU A 287 -19.93 -22.18 29.68
C LEU A 287 -20.30 -23.11 30.85
N ALA A 288 -20.17 -24.42 30.64
CA ALA A 288 -20.27 -25.40 31.71
C ALA A 288 -19.22 -25.13 32.82
N LYS A 289 -19.49 -25.65 34.03
CA LYS A 289 -18.78 -25.47 35.32
C LYS A 289 -17.41 -24.74 35.24
N PRO A 290 -17.24 -23.57 35.88
CA PRO A 290 -15.97 -22.84 35.83
C PRO A 290 -14.83 -23.69 36.37
N GLN A 291 -13.80 -23.89 35.55
CA GLN A 291 -12.61 -24.63 35.94
C GLN A 291 -11.73 -23.79 36.86
N SER A 292 -10.94 -24.42 37.73
CA SER A 292 -9.97 -23.67 38.52
C SER A 292 -8.82 -23.17 37.62
N VAL A 293 -8.31 -21.97 37.88
CA VAL A 293 -7.17 -21.38 37.14
C VAL A 293 -5.97 -22.32 37.01
N ARG A 294 -5.74 -23.18 38.00
CA ARG A 294 -4.69 -24.21 37.99
C ARG A 294 -4.94 -25.32 36.96
N GLN A 295 -6.19 -25.66 36.67
CA GLN A 295 -6.57 -26.59 35.60
C GLN A 295 -6.45 -25.94 34.23
N SER A 296 -6.91 -24.69 34.06
CA SER A 296 -6.78 -23.92 32.81
C SER A 296 -5.31 -23.79 32.39
N LEU A 297 -4.43 -23.38 33.33
CA LEU A 297 -2.98 -23.28 33.09
C LEU A 297 -2.35 -24.66 32.82
N LYS A 298 -2.83 -25.73 33.45
CA LYS A 298 -2.37 -27.10 33.17
C LYS A 298 -2.74 -27.52 31.74
N LYS A 299 -3.98 -27.28 31.28
CA LYS A 299 -4.39 -27.57 29.89
C LYS A 299 -3.59 -26.75 28.88
N SER A 300 -3.36 -25.46 29.12
CA SER A 300 -2.44 -24.61 28.33
C SER A 300 -1.05 -25.24 28.16
N VAL A 301 -0.44 -25.70 29.26
CA VAL A 301 0.88 -26.34 29.22
C VAL A 301 0.84 -27.72 28.53
N GLU A 302 -0.22 -28.50 28.70
CA GLU A 302 -0.40 -29.80 28.06
C GLU A 302 -0.62 -29.68 26.53
N LEU A 303 -1.33 -28.64 26.07
CA LEU A 303 -1.46 -28.28 24.66
C LEU A 303 -0.11 -27.83 24.05
N LEU A 304 0.64 -26.98 24.76
CA LEU A 304 1.98 -26.59 24.32
C LEU A 304 2.91 -27.82 24.22
N GLN A 305 2.81 -28.75 25.18
CA GLN A 305 3.56 -30.00 25.15
C GLN A 305 3.12 -30.95 24.03
N SER A 306 1.83 -31.05 23.66
CA SER A 306 1.40 -31.92 22.56
C SER A 306 1.89 -31.44 21.20
N LEU A 307 1.94 -30.12 20.99
CA LEU A 307 2.57 -29.48 19.83
C LEU A 307 4.08 -29.72 19.80
N ILE A 308 4.80 -29.43 20.90
CA ILE A 308 6.26 -29.64 21.02
C ILE A 308 6.66 -31.12 20.92
N GLN A 309 5.74 -32.05 21.21
CA GLN A 309 5.92 -33.51 21.09
C GLN A 309 5.40 -34.10 19.76
N TRP A 310 4.96 -33.25 18.81
CA TRP A 310 4.58 -33.65 17.43
C TRP A 310 3.48 -34.74 17.39
N LYS A 311 2.65 -34.82 18.44
CA LYS A 311 1.73 -35.96 18.68
C LYS A 311 0.60 -36.12 17.65
N HIS A 312 0.26 -35.05 16.94
CA HIS A 312 -0.85 -35.03 15.98
C HIS A 312 -0.35 -34.50 14.62
N LEU A 313 -0.03 -35.42 13.69
CA LEU A 313 0.48 -35.05 12.35
C LEU A 313 -0.46 -34.06 11.62
N ASN A 314 -1.77 -34.18 11.80
CA ASN A 314 -2.74 -33.28 11.18
C ASN A 314 -2.58 -31.82 11.65
N GLN A 315 -2.21 -31.59 12.92
CA GLN A 315 -1.91 -30.24 13.42
C GLN A 315 -0.57 -29.73 12.87
N LEU A 316 0.43 -30.61 12.78
CA LEU A 316 1.74 -30.28 12.20
C LEU A 316 1.63 -29.81 10.74
N PHE A 317 0.82 -30.47 9.91
CA PHE A 317 0.60 -30.05 8.52
C PHE A 317 -0.12 -28.70 8.39
N LEU A 318 -0.81 -28.21 9.43
CA LEU A 318 -1.36 -26.85 9.44
C LEU A 318 -0.33 -25.77 9.82
N VAL A 319 0.77 -26.11 10.50
CA VAL A 319 1.77 -25.10 10.92
C VAL A 319 2.35 -24.33 9.72
N PRO A 320 2.78 -24.97 8.61
CA PRO A 320 3.20 -24.24 7.41
C PRO A 320 2.10 -23.36 6.80
N LEU A 321 0.85 -23.81 6.81
CA LEU A 321 -0.29 -23.07 6.26
C LEU A 321 -0.65 -21.83 7.10
N ILE A 322 -0.58 -21.95 8.42
CA ILE A 322 -0.77 -20.83 9.36
C ILE A 322 0.37 -19.82 9.22
N ILE A 323 1.62 -20.28 9.09
CA ILE A 323 2.78 -19.42 8.83
C ILE A 323 2.59 -18.68 7.51
N TRP A 324 2.24 -19.38 6.42
CA TRP A 324 1.99 -18.77 5.11
C TRP A 324 0.90 -17.69 5.18
N SER A 325 -0.27 -18.02 5.73
CA SER A 325 -1.40 -17.08 5.85
C SER A 325 -1.06 -15.86 6.70
N THR A 326 -0.20 -16.01 7.72
CA THR A 326 0.28 -14.89 8.54
C THR A 326 1.25 -13.99 7.77
N ILE A 327 2.15 -14.57 6.95
CA ILE A 327 3.07 -13.82 6.07
C ILE A 327 2.29 -13.06 5.00
N GLU A 328 1.32 -13.73 4.36
CA GLU A 328 0.42 -13.14 3.35
C GLU A 328 -0.33 -11.93 3.91
N HIS A 329 -0.95 -12.06 5.09
CA HIS A 329 -1.67 -10.97 5.73
C HIS A 329 -0.75 -9.80 6.10
N ALA A 330 0.43 -10.07 6.65
CA ALA A 330 1.42 -9.04 6.98
C ALA A 330 1.92 -8.29 5.74
N PHE A 331 2.16 -9.00 4.63
CA PHE A 331 2.58 -8.42 3.36
C PHE A 331 1.50 -7.49 2.77
N LEU A 332 0.24 -7.94 2.74
CA LEU A 332 -0.89 -7.17 2.22
C LEU A 332 -1.15 -5.88 3.01
N VAL A 333 -0.99 -5.92 4.34
CA VAL A 333 -1.25 -4.75 5.21
C VAL A 333 -0.09 -3.75 5.21
N VAL A 334 1.17 -4.22 5.19
CA VAL A 334 2.35 -3.37 5.48
C VAL A 334 3.18 -3.03 4.24
N GLN A 335 3.32 -3.94 3.28
CA GLN A 335 4.20 -3.77 2.11
C GLN A 335 3.43 -3.32 0.88
N PHE A 336 2.34 -4.02 0.53
CA PHE A 336 1.59 -3.75 -0.71
C PHE A 336 1.00 -2.33 -0.77
N THR A 337 0.62 -1.78 0.38
CA THR A 337 0.03 -0.44 0.55
C THR A 337 1.03 0.72 0.36
N ARG A 338 2.33 0.44 0.14
CA ARG A 338 3.38 1.45 -0.07
C ARG A 338 3.72 1.69 -1.55
N TRP A 339 3.05 1.01 -2.48
CA TRP A 339 3.40 1.00 -3.90
C TRP A 339 2.43 1.82 -4.76
N LEU A 340 2.55 3.15 -4.68
CA LEU A 340 2.08 4.10 -5.69
C LEU A 340 3.06 5.29 -5.71
N GLU A 341 3.67 5.56 -6.85
CA GLU A 341 4.54 6.70 -7.09
C GLU A 341 3.82 7.70 -7.99
N ASP A 342 3.22 8.73 -7.39
CA ASP A 342 2.79 9.92 -8.11
C ASP A 342 3.93 10.96 -8.04
N TRP A 343 4.58 11.23 -9.17
CA TRP A 343 5.58 12.32 -9.27
C TRP A 343 4.88 13.69 -9.11
N THR A 344 5.40 14.51 -8.20
CA THR A 344 5.04 15.91 -7.98
C THR A 344 5.72 16.84 -8.99
N GLU A 345 5.39 18.13 -8.99
CA GLU A 345 6.06 19.11 -9.88
C GLU A 345 7.48 19.47 -9.40
N GLU A 346 7.82 19.21 -8.13
CA GLU A 346 9.16 19.37 -7.56
C GLU A 346 10.10 18.23 -8.00
N ASP A 347 9.62 16.99 -8.09
CA ASP A 347 10.41 15.83 -8.53
C ASP A 347 11.02 15.99 -9.95
N PHE A 348 10.47 16.88 -10.78
CA PHE A 348 10.99 17.16 -12.10
C PHE A 348 12.20 18.12 -12.11
N LEU A 349 12.40 18.92 -11.06
CA LEU A 349 13.58 19.79 -10.89
C LEU A 349 14.86 18.98 -10.69
N HIS A 350 14.74 17.80 -10.09
CA HIS A 350 15.86 16.88 -9.90
C HIS A 350 16.20 16.09 -11.18
N LEU A 351 15.60 16.39 -12.34
CA LEU A 351 16.02 15.81 -13.61
C LEU A 351 17.23 16.53 -14.20
N ALA A 352 18.25 15.77 -14.59
CA ALA A 352 19.38 16.28 -15.37
C ALA A 352 19.27 15.81 -16.84
N PRO A 353 18.53 16.54 -17.71
CA PRO A 353 18.34 16.20 -19.11
C PRO A 353 19.59 16.47 -19.96
N SER A 354 19.81 15.63 -20.97
CA SER A 354 20.96 15.74 -21.88
C SER A 354 20.59 15.27 -23.30
N ASP A 355 21.31 15.79 -24.29
CA ASP A 355 21.17 15.47 -25.73
C ASP A 355 22.40 15.96 -26.51
N GLU A 356 22.48 15.69 -27.81
CA GLU A 356 23.66 15.90 -28.66
C GLU A 356 23.33 16.71 -29.92
N PHE A 357 23.88 17.93 -30.04
CA PHE A 357 23.49 18.87 -31.11
C PHE A 357 24.55 19.13 -32.17
N TYR A 358 24.13 19.04 -33.44
CA TYR A 358 24.91 19.54 -34.58
C TYR A 358 24.60 21.01 -34.86
N VAL A 359 25.62 21.87 -34.79
CA VAL A 359 25.55 23.28 -35.22
C VAL A 359 26.34 23.45 -36.53
N TRP A 360 25.82 24.28 -37.43
CA TRP A 360 26.35 24.44 -38.79
C TRP A 360 26.85 25.87 -39.03
N LEU A 361 28.00 26.00 -39.71
CA LEU A 361 28.57 27.30 -40.11
C LEU A 361 27.62 28.19 -40.93
N VAL A 362 26.70 27.55 -41.66
CA VAL A 362 25.54 28.17 -42.30
C VAL A 362 24.39 27.21 -42.06
N ARG A 363 23.38 27.61 -41.26
CA ARG A 363 22.16 26.82 -41.09
C ARG A 363 21.50 26.67 -42.45
N ARG A 364 21.11 25.45 -42.80
CA ARG A 364 20.25 25.22 -43.97
C ARG A 364 18.80 25.36 -43.51
N PRO A 365 17.93 26.09 -44.23
CA PRO A 365 16.54 26.22 -43.82
C PRO A 365 15.86 24.84 -43.78
N ASN A 366 15.30 24.52 -42.62
CA ASN A 366 14.38 23.42 -42.35
C ASN A 366 14.97 21.99 -42.36
N TYR A 367 15.32 21.51 -41.17
CA TYR A 367 15.07 20.12 -40.76
C TYR A 367 14.27 20.09 -39.45
N GLN A 368 13.67 18.94 -39.17
CA GLN A 368 12.46 18.71 -38.37
C GLN A 368 12.43 19.29 -36.93
N ASN A 369 13.58 19.59 -36.33
CA ASN A 369 13.73 19.99 -34.92
C ASN A 369 13.63 21.52 -34.69
N ASP A 370 13.64 22.36 -35.73
CA ASP A 370 13.62 23.84 -35.62
C ASP A 370 12.21 24.41 -35.32
N ARG A 371 11.44 23.82 -34.39
CA ARG A 371 10.09 24.31 -34.02
C ARG A 371 10.11 25.09 -32.71
N ILE A 372 10.00 26.41 -32.83
CA ILE A 372 9.95 27.33 -31.69
C ILE A 372 8.59 27.22 -31.00
N TRP A 373 8.59 26.84 -29.72
CA TRP A 373 7.42 26.85 -28.84
C TRP A 373 7.76 27.61 -27.54
N ALA A 374 7.24 28.84 -27.40
CA ALA A 374 7.54 29.73 -26.27
C ALA A 374 6.43 30.78 -26.08
N LEU A 375 6.34 31.38 -24.89
CA LEU A 375 5.57 32.60 -24.60
C LEU A 375 6.02 33.19 -23.25
N SER A 376 6.60 34.41 -23.29
CA SER A 376 7.05 35.25 -22.15
C SER A 376 8.15 34.71 -21.22
N VAL A 377 8.93 35.64 -20.65
CA VAL A 377 10.05 35.45 -19.69
C VAL A 377 9.94 36.53 -18.57
N GLU A 378 8.80 37.21 -18.47
CA GLU A 378 8.64 38.42 -17.66
C GLU A 378 8.17 38.19 -16.20
N ASP A 379 8.07 36.95 -15.72
CA ASP A 379 7.65 36.58 -14.36
C ASP A 379 8.47 35.35 -13.83
N ILE A 380 8.87 35.36 -12.54
CA ILE A 380 9.38 34.24 -11.68
C ILE A 380 10.93 34.07 -11.58
N GLU A 381 11.38 33.35 -10.53
CA GLU A 381 12.68 33.26 -9.83
C GLU A 381 12.84 31.79 -9.30
N GLU A 382 13.99 31.08 -9.13
CA GLU A 382 15.47 31.27 -9.21
C GLU A 382 16.23 29.87 -9.20
N ASP A 383 17.54 29.82 -9.56
CA ASP A 383 18.59 28.76 -9.30
C ASP A 383 18.60 27.33 -9.98
N GLU A 384 19.36 27.13 -11.09
CA GLU A 384 19.84 25.83 -11.68
C GLU A 384 21.18 25.97 -12.49
N ARG A 385 21.87 24.91 -12.96
CA ARG A 385 23.18 24.99 -13.71
C ARG A 385 23.36 23.99 -14.88
N LEU A 386 24.23 24.31 -15.86
CA LEU A 386 24.46 23.52 -17.11
C LEU A 386 25.89 22.94 -17.25
N LEU A 387 25.99 21.75 -17.85
CA LEU A 387 27.22 21.10 -18.34
C LEU A 387 27.23 20.98 -19.87
N TRP A 388 28.36 21.22 -20.54
CA TRP A 388 28.48 21.14 -22.01
C TRP A 388 29.85 20.60 -22.50
N ALA A 389 29.87 20.06 -23.72
CA ALA A 389 31.09 19.59 -24.40
C ALA A 389 31.01 19.81 -25.92
N ILE A 390 32.13 20.20 -26.55
CA ILE A 390 32.23 20.47 -28.00
C ILE A 390 33.17 19.45 -28.66
N LYS A 391 32.77 18.94 -29.84
CA LYS A 391 33.58 18.04 -30.68
C LYS A 391 33.83 18.64 -32.07
N ASP A 392 34.90 18.16 -32.71
CA ASP A 392 35.31 18.64 -34.03
C ASP A 392 34.57 17.93 -35.19
N LYS A 393 34.53 18.61 -36.33
CA LYS A 393 33.70 18.23 -37.48
C LYS A 393 34.10 16.85 -38.05
N GLY A 394 33.18 15.90 -37.91
CA GLY A 394 33.31 14.55 -38.47
C GLY A 394 33.70 13.48 -37.45
N GLU A 395 33.97 13.87 -36.20
CA GLU A 395 34.02 12.92 -35.09
C GLU A 395 32.62 12.36 -34.79
N SER A 396 32.56 11.12 -34.30
CA SER A 396 31.32 10.50 -33.83
C SER A 396 31.30 10.39 -32.29
N TRP A 397 30.09 10.28 -31.75
CA TRP A 397 29.85 9.86 -30.36
C TRP A 397 30.01 8.34 -30.27
N SER A 398 31.26 7.88 -30.23
CA SER A 398 31.52 6.45 -30.00
C SER A 398 31.08 6.08 -28.58
N GLY A 399 30.53 4.88 -28.39
CA GLY A 399 30.13 4.40 -27.05
C GLY A 399 31.29 4.26 -26.06
N GLU A 400 32.53 4.40 -26.53
CA GLU A 400 33.73 4.51 -25.70
C GLU A 400 33.98 5.96 -25.25
N TYR A 401 33.90 6.93 -26.18
CA TYR A 401 34.01 8.36 -25.86
C TYR A 401 32.87 8.82 -24.93
N PHE A 402 31.64 8.35 -25.17
CA PHE A 402 30.49 8.62 -24.31
C PHE A 402 30.69 8.04 -22.89
N ARG A 403 31.25 6.82 -22.79
CA ARG A 403 31.57 6.17 -21.51
C ARG A 403 32.67 6.90 -20.75
N ASP A 404 33.83 7.06 -21.37
CA ASP A 404 35.07 7.42 -20.67
C ASP A 404 35.25 8.93 -20.52
N ILE A 405 34.73 9.72 -21.46
CA ILE A 405 34.80 11.19 -21.41
C ILE A 405 33.50 11.75 -20.86
N ILE A 406 32.37 11.57 -21.55
CA ILE A 406 31.12 12.26 -21.20
C ILE A 406 30.60 11.79 -19.84
N LEU A 407 30.42 10.48 -19.63
CA LEU A 407 29.95 9.98 -18.34
C LEU A 407 31.03 10.00 -17.26
N THR A 408 32.14 9.28 -17.46
CA THR A 408 33.12 9.04 -16.39
C THR A 408 33.90 10.29 -15.96
N GLN A 409 34.18 11.24 -16.86
CA GLN A 409 34.98 12.44 -16.53
C GLN A 409 34.16 13.71 -16.32
N ASN A 410 32.89 13.76 -16.74
CA ASN A 410 32.08 14.98 -16.69
C ASN A 410 30.73 14.77 -15.97
N VAL A 411 29.81 13.97 -16.54
CA VAL A 411 28.44 13.83 -16.01
C VAL A 411 28.42 13.15 -14.63
N ILE A 412 29.15 12.06 -14.41
CA ILE A 412 29.14 11.36 -13.11
C ILE A 412 29.72 12.27 -12.01
N PRO A 413 30.87 12.97 -12.20
CA PRO A 413 31.32 14.00 -11.27
C PRO A 413 30.32 15.14 -11.05
N PHE A 414 29.73 15.70 -12.13
CA PHE A 414 28.79 16.82 -12.06
C PHE A 414 27.53 16.50 -11.23
N LEU A 415 26.96 15.31 -11.41
CA LEU A 415 25.77 14.85 -10.67
C LEU A 415 26.05 14.48 -9.21
N ASN A 416 27.32 14.33 -8.82
CA ASN A 416 27.75 14.00 -7.45
C ASN A 416 28.23 15.24 -6.67
N ASP A 417 27.96 16.45 -7.18
CA ASP A 417 28.48 17.72 -6.65
C ASP A 417 27.33 18.64 -6.22
N GLU A 418 27.30 18.98 -4.92
CA GLU A 418 26.31 19.85 -4.28
C GLU A 418 26.34 21.29 -4.84
N GLU A 419 27.39 21.71 -5.57
CA GLU A 419 27.41 23.01 -6.27
C GLU A 419 26.74 22.97 -7.65
N ASN A 420 26.38 21.79 -8.19
CA ASN A 420 25.90 21.63 -9.58
C ASN A 420 24.46 21.10 -9.71
N VAL A 421 23.92 20.45 -8.68
CA VAL A 421 22.54 19.92 -8.64
C VAL A 421 21.91 20.16 -7.26
N ILE A 422 20.59 20.37 -7.22
CA ILE A 422 19.81 20.73 -6.01
C ILE A 422 20.04 19.74 -4.85
N ASP A 423 20.06 18.44 -5.14
CA ASP A 423 20.53 17.40 -4.22
C ASP A 423 21.12 16.23 -5.04
N PRO A 424 22.43 15.92 -4.90
CA PRO A 424 23.07 14.77 -5.54
C PRO A 424 22.46 13.40 -5.21
N ASP A 425 21.93 13.21 -3.99
CA ASP A 425 21.24 11.97 -3.62
C ASP A 425 19.90 11.85 -4.36
N GLU A 426 19.32 12.93 -4.91
CA GLU A 426 18.02 12.97 -5.61
C GLU A 426 18.12 13.08 -7.14
N ALA A 427 19.19 13.69 -7.65
CA ALA A 427 19.43 13.96 -9.07
C ALA A 427 19.29 12.72 -9.98
N THR A 428 18.49 12.84 -11.03
CA THR A 428 18.12 11.76 -11.97
C THR A 428 18.49 12.13 -13.40
N PHE A 429 19.49 11.46 -13.95
CA PHE A 429 20.00 11.68 -15.30
C PHE A 429 19.00 11.21 -16.38
N VAL A 430 18.67 12.11 -17.31
CA VAL A 430 17.78 11.82 -18.44
C VAL A 430 18.55 12.03 -19.75
N HIS A 431 18.42 11.06 -20.64
CA HIS A 431 19.01 11.07 -21.97
C HIS A 431 18.08 10.32 -22.92
N ASP A 432 18.29 10.47 -24.22
CA ASP A 432 17.51 9.76 -25.22
C ASP A 432 17.86 8.24 -25.27
N LYS A 433 17.27 7.52 -26.24
CA LYS A 433 17.54 6.10 -26.50
C LYS A 433 18.58 5.88 -27.62
N ALA A 434 19.62 6.70 -27.67
CA ALA A 434 20.78 6.52 -28.54
C ALA A 434 21.51 5.18 -28.27
N PRO A 435 22.18 4.60 -29.28
CA PRO A 435 22.88 3.32 -29.14
C PRO A 435 24.01 3.29 -28.09
N CYS A 436 24.56 4.45 -27.71
CA CYS A 436 25.50 4.61 -26.60
C CYS A 436 24.81 4.33 -25.26
N MET A 437 23.87 5.18 -24.85
CA MET A 437 23.16 5.10 -23.57
C MET A 437 22.44 3.77 -23.35
N ARG A 438 21.86 3.20 -24.42
CA ARG A 438 21.15 1.91 -24.35
C ARG A 438 22.04 0.71 -24.03
N ALA A 439 23.35 0.79 -24.21
CA ALA A 439 24.23 -0.36 -24.03
C ALA A 439 24.34 -0.75 -22.54
N ASN A 440 24.20 -2.04 -22.22
CA ASN A 440 24.25 -2.53 -20.83
C ASN A 440 25.50 -2.07 -20.06
N LYS A 441 26.65 -1.90 -20.72
CA LYS A 441 27.86 -1.37 -20.07
C LYS A 441 27.70 0.05 -19.53
N ILE A 442 26.86 0.88 -20.15
CA ILE A 442 26.54 2.24 -19.68
C ILE A 442 25.51 2.19 -18.56
N GLN A 443 24.45 1.41 -18.75
CA GLN A 443 23.39 1.21 -17.75
C GLN A 443 24.00 0.68 -16.42
N ASN A 444 24.89 -0.31 -16.50
CA ASN A 444 25.66 -0.80 -15.35
C ASN A 444 26.61 0.27 -14.78
N LEU A 445 27.37 1.00 -15.60
CA LEU A 445 28.30 2.03 -15.12
C LEU A 445 27.60 3.09 -14.26
N LEU A 446 26.41 3.52 -14.65
CA LEU A 446 25.62 4.50 -13.89
C LEU A 446 25.12 3.88 -12.56
N GLN A 447 24.64 2.64 -12.57
CA GLN A 447 24.25 1.90 -11.36
C GLN A 447 25.44 1.67 -10.41
N ASP A 448 26.60 1.28 -10.93
CA ASP A 448 27.84 1.03 -10.16
C ASP A 448 28.39 2.32 -9.52
N ASN A 449 27.96 3.51 -9.98
CA ASN A 449 28.30 4.83 -9.40
C ASN A 449 27.11 5.47 -8.67
N ASN A 450 26.06 4.71 -8.32
CA ASN A 450 24.82 5.15 -7.66
C ASN A 450 24.00 6.25 -8.36
N VAL A 451 24.32 6.59 -9.61
CA VAL A 451 23.58 7.60 -10.37
C VAL A 451 22.18 7.08 -10.68
N LYS A 452 21.13 7.84 -10.34
CA LYS A 452 19.78 7.59 -10.81
C LYS A 452 19.68 8.03 -12.26
N PHE A 453 19.01 7.24 -13.10
CA PHE A 453 18.79 7.60 -14.50
C PHE A 453 17.56 6.92 -15.08
N TRP A 454 17.05 7.46 -16.18
CA TRP A 454 15.98 6.82 -16.95
C TRP A 454 16.52 5.67 -17.80
N GLY A 455 16.25 4.45 -17.36
CA GLY A 455 16.75 3.22 -17.99
C GLY A 455 16.08 2.88 -19.32
N ASN A 456 16.55 1.77 -19.92
CA ASN A 456 15.98 1.15 -21.12
C ASN A 456 14.47 0.81 -20.99
N ASP A 457 13.92 0.79 -19.79
CA ASP A 457 12.53 0.52 -19.42
C ASP A 457 11.66 1.79 -19.34
N ILE A 458 12.17 2.91 -18.82
CA ILE A 458 11.40 4.14 -18.57
C ILE A 458 11.23 5.00 -19.83
N GLY A 459 12.33 5.51 -20.40
CA GLY A 459 12.26 6.57 -21.42
C GLY A 459 11.59 6.11 -22.72
N PRO A 460 10.56 6.79 -23.27
CA PRO A 460 9.97 6.40 -24.55
C PRO A 460 10.91 6.71 -25.73
N GLY A 461 10.93 5.83 -26.73
CA GLY A 461 11.72 6.04 -27.95
C GLY A 461 11.01 6.95 -28.95
N ASN A 462 11.76 7.78 -29.68
CA ASN A 462 11.26 8.76 -30.65
C ASN A 462 10.33 9.83 -30.04
N SER A 463 10.63 10.30 -28.81
CA SER A 463 9.85 11.31 -28.09
C SER A 463 10.70 12.54 -27.71
N PRO A 464 11.24 13.31 -28.68
CA PRO A 464 11.99 14.53 -28.39
C PRO A 464 11.11 15.61 -27.74
N ASP A 465 9.78 15.55 -27.92
CA ASP A 465 8.81 16.41 -27.23
C ASP A 465 8.75 16.16 -25.70
N LEU A 466 9.36 15.05 -25.24
CA LEU A 466 9.63 14.74 -23.84
C LEU A 466 11.10 14.94 -23.42
N ASN A 467 12.03 15.30 -24.30
CA ASN A 467 13.37 15.72 -23.87
C ASN A 467 13.42 17.24 -23.68
N VAL A 468 13.66 17.70 -22.45
CA VAL A 468 13.86 19.13 -22.17
C VAL A 468 15.09 19.69 -22.90
N ALA A 469 16.14 18.88 -23.04
CA ALA A 469 17.39 19.30 -23.68
C ALA A 469 17.21 19.72 -25.14
N GLU A 470 16.31 19.12 -25.92
CA GLU A 470 16.02 19.54 -27.32
C GLU A 470 15.59 21.01 -27.41
N ARG A 471 14.83 21.52 -26.43
CA ARG A 471 14.40 22.93 -26.40
C ARG A 471 15.55 23.88 -26.03
N ILE A 472 16.42 23.48 -25.10
CA ILE A 472 17.68 24.20 -24.80
C ILE A 472 18.56 24.24 -26.06
N GLY A 473 18.68 23.09 -26.74
CA GLY A 473 19.38 22.96 -28.01
C GLY A 473 18.83 23.83 -29.14
N SER A 474 17.51 24.08 -29.20
CA SER A 474 16.92 25.02 -30.15
C SER A 474 17.32 26.47 -29.84
N ILE A 475 17.20 26.90 -28.58
CA ILE A 475 17.55 28.27 -28.14
C ILE A 475 19.03 28.54 -28.42
N PHE A 476 19.90 27.58 -28.07
CA PHE A 476 21.33 27.59 -28.37
C PHE A 476 21.62 27.76 -29.88
N LYS A 477 21.01 26.94 -30.75
CA LYS A 477 21.18 27.05 -32.21
C LYS A 477 20.74 28.41 -32.74
N ASP A 478 19.62 28.94 -32.24
CA ASP A 478 19.06 30.22 -32.67
C ASP A 478 19.95 31.41 -32.26
N GLU A 479 20.50 31.43 -31.04
CA GLU A 479 21.42 32.48 -30.59
C GLU A 479 22.78 32.42 -31.30
N VAL A 480 23.31 31.22 -31.55
CA VAL A 480 24.54 31.06 -32.34
C VAL A 480 24.31 31.50 -33.79
N GLU A 481 23.16 31.21 -34.39
CA GLU A 481 22.83 31.72 -35.73
C GLU A 481 22.71 33.25 -35.75
N LYS A 482 22.02 33.88 -34.78
CA LYS A 482 21.92 35.35 -34.68
C LYS A 482 23.30 36.00 -34.64
N LYS A 483 24.25 35.43 -33.86
CA LYS A 483 25.64 35.90 -33.82
C LYS A 483 26.36 35.69 -35.16
N MET A 484 26.28 34.49 -35.75
CA MET A 484 26.90 34.18 -37.06
C MET A 484 26.33 35.02 -38.23
N LEU A 485 25.08 35.50 -38.13
CA LEU A 485 24.47 36.43 -39.09
C LEU A 485 24.89 37.89 -38.88
N SER A 486 25.36 38.25 -37.68
CA SER A 486 25.89 39.59 -37.38
C SER A 486 27.32 39.82 -37.89
N GLU A 487 28.05 38.74 -38.18
CA GLU A 487 29.44 38.78 -38.63
C GLU A 487 29.58 39.36 -40.06
N THR A 488 30.43 40.37 -40.22
CA THR A 488 30.56 41.11 -41.49
C THR A 488 31.81 40.74 -42.28
N GLY A 489 31.65 40.54 -43.59
CA GLY A 489 32.76 40.33 -44.54
C GLY A 489 32.76 38.95 -45.20
N ASP A 490 33.73 38.73 -46.09
CA ASP A 490 33.82 37.51 -46.93
C ASP A 490 34.19 36.26 -46.12
N ASN A 491 34.97 36.43 -45.05
CA ASN A 491 35.47 35.35 -44.20
C ASN A 491 34.59 35.03 -42.96
N ARG A 492 33.34 35.52 -42.91
CA ARG A 492 32.46 35.37 -41.73
C ARG A 492 32.12 33.92 -41.34
N TYR A 493 32.00 33.03 -42.32
CA TYR A 493 31.65 31.61 -42.08
C TYR A 493 32.90 30.75 -41.85
N ARG A 494 33.64 31.05 -40.77
CA ARG A 494 34.83 30.31 -40.33
C ARG A 494 34.58 29.50 -39.07
N GLU A 495 35.23 28.33 -38.98
CA GLU A 495 35.08 27.40 -37.85
C GLU A 495 35.57 27.98 -36.53
N ASP A 496 36.64 28.79 -36.54
CA ASP A 496 37.13 29.48 -35.34
C ASP A 496 36.17 30.58 -34.85
N ILE A 497 35.51 31.31 -35.77
CA ILE A 497 34.47 32.29 -35.42
C ILE A 497 33.24 31.58 -34.83
N LEU A 498 32.83 30.46 -35.44
CA LEU A 498 31.75 29.63 -34.89
C LEU A 498 32.11 29.09 -33.50
N LYS A 499 33.32 28.56 -33.29
CA LYS A 499 33.78 28.08 -31.97
C LYS A 499 33.73 29.18 -30.89
N VAL A 500 34.15 30.41 -31.22
CA VAL A 500 34.00 31.57 -30.33
C VAL A 500 32.54 31.85 -29.99
N HIS A 501 31.63 31.86 -30.98
CA HIS A 501 30.21 32.11 -30.74
C HIS A 501 29.49 30.96 -30.02
N LEU A 502 29.88 29.71 -30.26
CA LEU A 502 29.40 28.53 -29.52
C LEU A 502 29.71 28.69 -28.03
N THR A 503 30.98 28.91 -27.66
CA THR A 503 31.39 29.11 -26.26
C THR A 503 30.70 30.34 -25.65
N ASN A 504 30.63 31.47 -26.38
CA ASN A 504 29.96 32.69 -25.88
C ASN A 504 28.46 32.52 -25.62
N VAL A 505 27.76 31.63 -26.34
CA VAL A 505 26.34 31.32 -26.03
C VAL A 505 26.26 30.30 -24.90
N LEU A 506 27.11 29.28 -24.88
CA LEU A 506 27.10 28.26 -23.82
C LEU A 506 27.40 28.87 -22.45
N THR A 507 28.44 29.70 -22.31
CA THR A 507 28.76 30.39 -21.05
C THR A 507 27.70 31.42 -20.62
N ASN A 508 26.88 31.93 -21.55
CA ASN A 508 25.71 32.74 -21.19
C ASN A 508 24.55 31.87 -20.66
N LEU A 509 24.29 30.74 -21.34
CA LEU A 509 23.27 29.76 -20.92
C LEU A 509 23.67 29.02 -19.63
N GLU A 510 24.97 28.93 -19.32
CA GLU A 510 25.52 28.32 -18.10
C GLU A 510 25.05 29.01 -16.81
N THR A 511 24.55 30.25 -16.93
CA THR A 511 23.97 31.07 -15.86
C THR A 511 22.50 31.44 -16.08
N ASP A 512 21.82 30.82 -17.04
CA ASP A 512 20.41 31.09 -17.39
C ASP A 512 19.48 30.16 -16.58
N THR A 513 19.54 30.32 -15.25
CA THR A 513 18.91 29.44 -14.24
C THR A 513 17.44 29.17 -14.51
N ASP A 514 16.69 30.26 -14.72
CA ASP A 514 15.24 30.30 -14.79
C ASP A 514 14.72 29.60 -16.06
N LEU A 515 15.54 29.53 -17.10
CA LEU A 515 15.25 28.77 -18.31
C LEU A 515 15.25 27.26 -18.06
N PHE A 516 16.18 26.72 -17.27
CA PHE A 516 16.20 25.28 -16.97
C PHE A 516 15.02 24.91 -16.08
N GLU A 517 14.81 25.66 -15.00
CA GLU A 517 13.72 25.43 -14.05
C GLU A 517 12.35 25.51 -14.74
N THR A 518 12.12 26.53 -15.58
CA THR A 518 10.89 26.67 -16.39
C THR A 518 10.67 25.46 -17.31
N LEU A 519 11.74 24.90 -17.87
CA LEU A 519 11.66 23.73 -18.75
C LEU A 519 11.44 22.43 -17.97
N LEU A 520 12.03 22.27 -16.78
CA LEU A 520 11.80 21.13 -15.91
C LEU A 520 10.37 21.16 -15.31
N ARG A 521 9.90 22.30 -14.81
CA ARG A 521 8.50 22.49 -14.39
C ARG A 521 7.49 22.31 -15.52
N SER A 522 7.89 22.38 -16.79
CA SER A 522 7.01 22.08 -17.93
C SER A 522 6.66 20.59 -18.07
N TYR A 523 7.45 19.69 -17.48
CA TYR A 523 7.41 18.24 -17.73
C TYR A 523 6.06 17.56 -17.42
N PRO A 524 5.37 17.85 -16.29
CA PRO A 524 4.01 17.33 -16.03
C PRO A 524 3.02 17.68 -17.15
N SER A 525 3.15 18.86 -17.73
CA SER A 525 2.28 19.33 -18.83
C SER A 525 2.62 18.67 -20.17
N ARG A 526 3.90 18.36 -20.43
CA ARG A 526 4.33 17.54 -21.58
C ARG A 526 3.74 16.13 -21.50
N LEU A 527 3.90 15.44 -20.36
CA LEU A 527 3.31 14.12 -20.12
C LEU A 527 1.78 14.12 -20.24
N ARG A 528 1.13 15.16 -19.71
CA ARG A 528 -0.33 15.37 -19.83
C ARG A 528 -0.75 15.58 -21.29
N ALA A 529 0.04 16.29 -22.10
CA ALA A 529 -0.20 16.43 -23.54
C ALA A 529 -0.03 15.11 -24.29
N VAL A 530 1.01 14.32 -24.03
CA VAL A 530 1.23 12.98 -24.65
C VAL A 530 0.08 12.04 -24.30
N LYS A 531 -0.38 12.06 -23.04
CA LYS A 531 -1.54 11.29 -22.56
C LYS A 531 -2.82 11.69 -23.29
N ASN A 532 -3.10 12.99 -23.42
CA ASN A 532 -4.25 13.51 -24.18
C ASN A 532 -4.16 13.18 -25.68
N ALA A 533 -2.94 13.18 -26.25
CA ALA A 533 -2.67 12.79 -27.63
C ALA A 533 -2.70 11.26 -27.85
N ASN A 534 -2.92 10.46 -26.80
CA ASN A 534 -2.89 9.00 -26.81
C ASN A 534 -1.56 8.42 -27.35
N GLY A 535 -0.43 8.96 -26.88
CA GLY A 535 0.92 8.52 -27.27
C GLY A 535 1.38 9.00 -28.65
N ARG A 536 0.68 9.98 -29.24
CA ARG A 536 1.11 10.67 -30.47
C ARG A 536 1.93 11.91 -30.12
N HIS A 537 2.78 12.35 -31.06
CA HIS A 537 3.55 13.59 -30.97
C HIS A 537 2.69 14.78 -30.55
N THR A 538 3.23 15.62 -29.67
CA THR A 538 2.55 16.79 -29.12
C THR A 538 2.96 18.08 -29.84
N HIS A 539 2.92 19.20 -29.13
CA HIS A 539 3.32 20.54 -29.58
C HIS A 539 4.55 21.05 -28.79
N TYR A 540 5.26 20.14 -28.12
CA TYR A 540 6.46 20.45 -27.34
C TYR A 540 7.74 20.10 -28.12
#